data_AF-A0A9E4EW82-F1
#
_entry.id   AF-A0A9E4EW82-F1
#
_cell.length_a   1.000
_cell.length_b   1.000
_cell.length_c   1.000
_cell.angle_alpha   90.00
_cell.angle_beta   90.00
_cell.angle_gamma   90.00
#
_symmetry.space_group_name_H-M   'P 1'
#
loop_
_entity.id
_entity.type
_entity.pdbx_description
1 polymer ?
#
loop_
_entity_poly.entity_id
_entity_poly.type
_entity_poly.pdbx_seq_one_letter_code
_entity_poly.pdbx_strand_id
1 'polypeptide(L)'
;MLDGKILRDPHLQFGTQMSHIVMQALGGRLCLTNARGTAEMMCSATALTQQVRDGLARGIPSVLSDQYFKDPSSIDFKAIIRGVKRQDRLCMDELEHWTRNLGWLLVSAVHVYAPQRIILSGGATNAAEHFLAPLQKQVNEHLFRHPAGAGVPVVLSKLRDHAGVLGTAAIAWEKVDGGQP
;
A
#
# COMPACT_ATOMS: atom_id res chain seq x y z
N MET A 1 -11.32 9.67 6.87
CA MET A 1 -12.53 10.35 7.37
C MET A 1 -12.16 11.01 8.68
N LEU A 2 -12.59 12.26 8.89
CA LEU A 2 -12.46 12.97 10.16
C LEU A 2 -13.87 13.36 10.60
N ASP A 3 -14.18 13.17 11.88
CA ASP A 3 -15.50 13.47 12.47
C ASP A 3 -16.69 12.88 11.69
N GLY A 4 -16.53 11.64 11.22
CA GLY A 4 -17.56 10.95 10.43
C GLY A 4 -17.73 11.47 9.00
N LYS A 5 -16.99 12.50 8.59
CA LYS A 5 -17.07 13.10 7.26
C LYS A 5 -15.86 12.70 6.40
N ILE A 6 -16.09 12.54 5.10
CA ILE A 6 -15.00 12.39 4.13
C ILE A 6 -14.31 13.75 4.02
N LEU A 7 -12.98 13.78 4.15
CA LEU A 7 -12.20 14.96 3.85
C LEU A 7 -12.36 15.28 2.36
N ARG A 8 -12.89 16.46 2.05
CA ARG A 8 -13.16 16.91 0.69
C ARG A 8 -12.62 18.33 0.52
N ASP A 9 -12.06 18.60 -0.63
CA ASP A 9 -11.77 19.92 -1.18
C ASP A 9 -12.33 19.97 -2.61
N PRO A 10 -12.36 21.14 -3.29
CA PRO A 10 -12.86 21.25 -4.66
C PRO A 10 -12.20 20.30 -5.66
N HIS A 11 -10.98 19.82 -5.38
CA HIS A 11 -10.24 18.91 -6.23
C HIS A 11 -10.22 17.45 -5.72
N LEU A 12 -10.88 17.15 -4.59
CA LEU A 12 -10.90 15.82 -3.95
C LEU A 12 -9.50 15.25 -3.62
N GLN A 13 -8.51 16.11 -3.44
CA GLN A 13 -7.12 15.78 -3.12
C GLN A 13 -6.86 15.70 -1.62
N PHE A 14 -7.71 16.29 -0.79
CA PHE A 14 -7.43 16.45 0.63
C PHE A 14 -7.38 15.11 1.36
N GLY A 15 -6.19 14.74 1.82
CA GLY A 15 -5.92 13.45 2.49
C GLY A 15 -6.05 12.21 1.60
N THR A 16 -6.24 12.35 0.29
CA THR A 16 -6.38 11.24 -0.66
C THR A 16 -5.11 10.95 -1.46
N GLN A 17 -4.16 11.89 -1.49
CA GLN A 17 -2.92 11.82 -2.29
C GLN A 17 -1.72 11.23 -1.53
N MET A 18 -1.98 10.38 -0.53
CA MET A 18 -0.93 9.75 0.30
C MET A 18 0.11 8.98 -0.53
N SER A 19 -0.30 8.44 -1.68
CA SER A 19 0.56 7.74 -2.65
C SER A 19 1.66 8.63 -3.24
N HIS A 20 1.49 9.96 -3.25
CA HIS A 20 2.47 10.89 -3.83
C HIS A 20 3.38 11.54 -2.77
N ILE A 21 3.25 11.18 -1.49
CA ILE A 21 4.20 11.61 -0.47
C ILE A 21 5.58 11.06 -0.78
N VAL A 22 6.58 11.95 -0.81
CA VAL A 22 7.98 11.58 -1.02
C VAL A 22 8.52 10.94 0.26
N MET A 23 8.83 9.66 0.18
CA MET A 23 9.43 8.87 1.27
C MET A 23 10.94 8.69 1.08
N GLN A 24 11.40 8.66 -0.18
CA GLN A 24 12.80 8.51 -0.53
C GLN A 24 13.18 9.48 -1.67
N ALA A 25 13.48 10.74 -1.30
CA ALA A 25 13.80 11.77 -2.28
C ALA A 25 15.05 11.43 -3.12
N LEU A 26 16.09 10.88 -2.47
CA LEU A 26 17.36 10.55 -3.13
C LEU A 26 17.39 9.08 -3.57
N GLY A 27 17.69 8.86 -4.85
CA GLY A 27 17.77 7.51 -5.43
C GLY A 27 16.41 6.82 -5.67
N GLY A 28 15.30 7.48 -5.33
CA GLY A 28 13.96 6.97 -5.58
C GLY A 28 13.59 6.93 -7.07
N ARG A 29 12.65 6.03 -7.42
CA ARG A 29 12.08 5.94 -8.78
C ARG A 29 11.24 7.18 -9.09
N LEU A 30 11.20 7.54 -10.37
CA LEU A 30 10.41 8.67 -10.87
C LEU A 30 8.92 8.34 -10.78
N CYS A 31 8.15 9.27 -10.22
CA CYS A 31 6.69 9.26 -10.20
C CYS A 31 6.14 10.16 -11.32
N LEU A 32 4.88 9.94 -11.71
CA LEU A 32 4.17 10.78 -12.68
C LEU A 32 4.09 12.25 -12.28
N THR A 33 4.21 12.56 -10.99
CA THR A 33 4.26 13.92 -10.45
C THR A 33 5.61 14.60 -10.63
N ASN A 34 6.56 13.95 -11.33
CA ASN A 34 7.96 14.35 -11.49
C ASN A 34 8.80 14.30 -10.19
N ALA A 35 8.18 13.95 -9.05
CA ALA A 35 8.90 13.64 -7.82
C ALA A 35 9.57 12.27 -7.87
N ARG A 36 10.52 12.01 -6.97
CA ARG A 36 11.20 10.71 -6.83
C ARG A 36 10.90 10.06 -5.49
N GLY A 37 10.80 8.73 -5.51
CA GLY A 37 10.59 7.90 -4.32
C GLY A 37 9.33 8.26 -3.56
N THR A 38 8.25 8.49 -4.30
CA THR A 38 6.92 8.62 -3.71
C THR A 38 6.47 7.27 -3.15
N ALA A 39 5.54 7.31 -2.19
CA ALA A 39 4.96 6.12 -1.58
C ALA A 39 4.41 5.11 -2.62
N GLU A 40 3.80 5.57 -3.71
CA GLU A 40 3.34 4.71 -4.80
C GLU A 40 4.47 3.89 -5.42
N MET A 41 5.63 4.53 -5.63
CA MET A 41 6.81 3.92 -6.23
C MET A 41 7.52 2.94 -5.30
N MET A 42 7.08 2.83 -4.04
CA MET A 42 7.66 1.97 -3.02
C MET A 42 6.68 0.93 -2.46
N CYS A 43 5.39 1.27 -2.40
CA CYS A 43 4.36 0.55 -1.64
C CYS A 43 3.19 0.07 -2.52
N SER A 44 3.22 0.27 -3.84
CA SER A 44 2.20 -0.31 -4.74
C SER A 44 2.54 -1.75 -5.16
N ALA A 45 1.56 -2.51 -5.64
CA ALA A 45 1.79 -3.83 -6.23
C ALA A 45 2.73 -3.75 -7.45
N THR A 46 2.61 -2.67 -8.23
CA THR A 46 3.48 -2.37 -9.36
C THR A 46 4.91 -2.11 -8.92
N ALA A 47 5.11 -1.39 -7.81
CA ALA A 47 6.44 -1.14 -7.24
C ALA A 47 7.14 -2.44 -6.83
N LEU A 48 6.45 -3.34 -6.11
CA LEU A 48 6.99 -4.65 -5.76
C LEU A 48 7.36 -5.47 -7.00
N THR A 49 6.49 -5.44 -8.01
CA THR A 49 6.74 -6.12 -9.29
C THR A 49 8.00 -5.60 -9.97
N GLN A 50 8.18 -4.28 -9.99
CA GLN A 50 9.38 -3.69 -10.57
C GLN A 50 10.64 -4.02 -9.76
N GLN A 51 10.56 -4.02 -8.42
CA GLN A 51 11.67 -4.37 -7.55
C GLN A 51 12.17 -5.80 -7.79
N VAL A 52 11.25 -6.77 -7.87
CA VAL A 52 11.60 -8.16 -8.18
C VAL A 52 12.21 -8.29 -9.58
N ARG A 53 11.63 -7.63 -10.60
CA ARG A 53 12.20 -7.60 -11.95
C ARG A 53 13.62 -7.03 -11.97
N ASP A 54 13.89 -5.97 -11.23
CA ASP A 54 15.23 -5.39 -11.12
C ASP A 54 16.21 -6.32 -10.40
N GLY A 55 15.74 -7.11 -9.42
CA GLY A 55 16.53 -8.19 -8.82
C GLY A 55 16.90 -9.28 -9.84
N LEU A 56 15.93 -9.74 -10.62
CA LEU A 56 16.13 -10.73 -11.68
C LEU A 56 17.07 -10.22 -12.78
N ALA A 57 16.93 -8.95 -13.19
CA ALA A 57 17.81 -8.30 -14.16
C ALA A 57 19.28 -8.23 -13.68
N ARG A 58 19.49 -8.13 -12.37
CA ARG A 58 20.83 -8.18 -11.74
C ARG A 58 21.38 -9.60 -11.60
N GLY A 59 20.66 -10.62 -12.05
CA GLY A 59 21.06 -12.02 -11.96
C GLY A 59 20.91 -12.62 -10.57
N ILE A 60 20.12 -12.01 -9.68
CA ILE A 60 19.81 -12.62 -8.37
C ILE A 60 19.02 -13.92 -8.62
N PRO A 61 19.48 -15.08 -8.11
CA PRO A 61 18.79 -16.34 -8.29
C PRO A 61 17.36 -16.30 -7.75
N SER A 62 16.41 -16.82 -8.54
CA SER A 62 15.02 -16.92 -8.12
C SER A 62 14.29 -18.02 -8.89
N VAL A 63 13.24 -18.58 -8.28
CA VAL A 63 12.30 -19.48 -8.95
C VAL A 63 11.55 -18.82 -10.13
N LEU A 64 11.62 -17.50 -10.25
CA LEU A 64 11.02 -16.72 -11.32
C LEU A 64 11.98 -16.42 -12.48
N SER A 65 13.26 -16.81 -12.39
CA SER A 65 14.28 -16.47 -13.40
C SER A 65 13.90 -16.95 -14.81
N ASP A 66 13.55 -18.22 -14.97
CA ASP A 66 13.18 -18.77 -16.30
C ASP A 66 11.96 -18.06 -16.89
N GLN A 67 10.99 -17.73 -16.05
CA GLN A 67 9.79 -17.01 -16.47
C GLN A 67 10.16 -15.59 -16.94
N TYR A 68 11.01 -14.90 -16.18
CA TYR A 68 11.47 -13.56 -16.48
C TYR A 68 12.32 -13.48 -17.76
N PHE A 69 13.25 -14.41 -17.96
CA PHE A 69 14.11 -14.38 -19.16
C PHE A 69 13.37 -14.78 -20.44
N LYS A 70 12.23 -15.47 -20.33
CA LYS A 70 11.31 -15.69 -21.47
C LYS A 70 10.48 -14.45 -21.78
N ASP A 71 9.91 -13.84 -20.74
CA ASP A 71 9.13 -12.60 -20.86
C ASP A 71 9.17 -11.83 -19.53
N PRO A 72 9.93 -10.73 -19.43
CA PRO A 72 10.01 -9.91 -18.22
C PRO A 72 8.65 -9.35 -17.77
N SER A 73 7.76 -9.07 -18.73
CA SER A 73 6.45 -8.48 -18.47
C SER A 73 5.48 -9.47 -17.81
N SER A 74 5.75 -10.76 -17.94
CA SER A 74 4.95 -11.83 -17.33
C SER A 74 5.08 -11.92 -15.80
N ILE A 75 6.12 -11.31 -15.21
CA ILE A 75 6.27 -11.25 -13.75
C ILE A 75 5.26 -10.24 -13.23
N ASP A 76 4.16 -10.73 -12.65
CA ASP A 76 3.13 -9.92 -12.01
C ASP A 76 3.14 -10.14 -10.48
N PHE A 77 2.32 -9.37 -9.76
CA PHE A 77 2.19 -9.51 -8.31
C PHE A 77 1.84 -10.96 -7.90
N LYS A 78 0.98 -11.65 -8.66
CA LYS A 78 0.61 -13.05 -8.38
C LYS A 78 1.82 -13.99 -8.50
N ALA A 79 2.69 -13.78 -9.49
CA ALA A 79 3.93 -14.55 -9.66
C ALA A 79 4.86 -14.38 -8.46
N ILE A 80 5.01 -13.16 -7.95
CA ILE A 80 5.84 -12.86 -6.77
C ILE A 80 5.30 -13.60 -5.54
N ILE A 81 3.98 -13.56 -5.32
CA ILE A 81 3.38 -14.28 -4.19
C ILE A 81 3.54 -15.81 -4.34
N ARG A 82 3.47 -16.36 -5.55
CA ARG A 82 3.85 -17.77 -5.78
C ARG A 82 5.31 -18.04 -5.41
N GLY A 83 6.22 -17.12 -5.72
CA GLY A 83 7.62 -17.16 -5.28
C GLY A 83 7.76 -17.18 -3.76
N VAL A 84 7.07 -16.28 -3.05
CA VAL A 84 7.03 -16.24 -1.57
C VAL A 84 6.54 -17.58 -0.99
N LYS A 85 5.47 -18.16 -1.55
CA LYS A 85 4.95 -19.47 -1.13
C LYS A 85 5.97 -20.61 -1.33
N ARG A 86 6.88 -20.46 -2.30
CA ARG A 86 7.98 -21.40 -2.56
C ARG A 86 9.26 -21.08 -1.80
N GLN A 87 9.21 -20.17 -0.82
CA GLN A 87 10.36 -19.71 -0.04
C GLN A 87 11.48 -19.12 -0.92
N ASP A 88 11.11 -18.48 -2.02
CA ASP A 88 12.05 -17.79 -2.89
C ASP A 88 12.63 -16.55 -2.19
N ARG A 89 13.96 -16.53 -2.02
CA ARG A 89 14.63 -15.49 -1.23
C ARG A 89 14.41 -14.08 -1.80
N LEU A 90 14.55 -13.91 -3.12
CA LEU A 90 14.34 -12.61 -3.77
C LEU A 90 12.90 -12.11 -3.53
N CYS A 91 11.89 -12.94 -3.76
CA CYS A 91 10.50 -12.55 -3.54
C CYS A 91 10.19 -12.22 -2.07
N MET A 92 10.75 -12.99 -1.13
CA MET A 92 10.57 -12.73 0.30
C MET A 92 11.23 -11.43 0.74
N ASP A 93 12.47 -11.18 0.33
CA ASP A 93 13.22 -9.98 0.71
C ASP A 93 12.57 -8.71 0.15
N GLU A 94 12.13 -8.75 -1.11
CA GLU A 94 11.43 -7.61 -1.72
C GLU A 94 10.03 -7.40 -1.12
N LEU A 95 9.30 -8.47 -0.77
CA LEU A 95 8.03 -8.33 -0.05
C LEU A 95 8.23 -7.75 1.36
N GLU A 96 9.27 -8.15 2.07
CA GLU A 96 9.61 -7.60 3.38
C GLU A 96 9.95 -6.10 3.26
N HIS A 97 10.79 -5.74 2.29
CA HIS A 97 11.14 -4.35 2.01
C HIS A 97 9.91 -3.51 1.65
N TRP A 98 9.04 -4.02 0.79
CA TRP A 98 7.76 -3.40 0.45
C TRP A 98 6.87 -3.22 1.68
N THR A 99 6.75 -4.25 2.52
CA THR A 99 5.95 -4.22 3.76
C THR A 99 6.47 -3.16 4.71
N ARG A 100 7.81 -3.06 4.83
CA ARG A 100 8.48 -2.07 5.66
C ARG A 100 8.18 -0.64 5.21
N ASN A 101 8.23 -0.39 3.90
CA ASN A 101 7.88 0.92 3.35
C ASN A 101 6.40 1.25 3.55
N LEU A 102 5.50 0.28 3.35
CA LEU A 102 4.09 0.48 3.65
C LEU A 102 3.89 0.84 5.14
N GLY A 103 4.60 0.17 6.05
CA GLY A 103 4.57 0.48 7.47
C GLY A 103 4.96 1.92 7.78
N TRP A 104 6.03 2.43 7.18
CA TRP A 104 6.45 3.84 7.35
C TRP A 104 5.40 4.83 6.86
N LEU A 105 4.80 4.56 5.70
CA LEU A 105 3.71 5.38 5.18
C LEU A 105 2.52 5.41 6.15
N LEU A 106 2.15 4.26 6.71
CA LEU A 106 1.05 4.15 7.66
C LEU A 106 1.36 4.85 8.98
N VAL A 107 2.59 4.76 9.49
CA VAL A 107 3.03 5.50 10.69
C VAL A 107 2.88 7.00 10.47
N SER A 108 3.36 7.52 9.34
CA SER A 108 3.18 8.93 8.98
C SER A 108 1.70 9.31 8.88
N ALA A 109 0.87 8.48 8.26
CA ALA A 109 -0.57 8.72 8.19
C ALA A 109 -1.22 8.75 9.57
N VAL A 110 -0.80 7.90 10.50
CA VAL A 110 -1.31 7.92 11.88
C VAL A 110 -0.90 9.20 12.60
N HIS A 111 0.34 9.66 12.46
CA HIS A 111 0.79 10.90 13.10
C HIS A 111 0.09 12.13 12.55
N VAL A 112 -0.27 12.14 11.26
CA VAL A 112 -0.97 13.28 10.63
C VAL A 112 -2.45 13.30 10.98
N TYR A 113 -3.14 12.15 10.97
CA TYR A 113 -4.60 12.10 11.05
C TYR A 113 -5.16 11.54 12.36
N ALA A 114 -4.31 10.96 13.22
CA ALA A 114 -4.70 10.28 14.46
C ALA A 114 -5.94 9.34 14.32
N PRO A 115 -6.03 8.50 13.28
CA PRO A 115 -7.23 7.72 13.02
C PRO A 115 -7.47 6.65 14.07
N GLN A 116 -8.73 6.21 14.21
CA GLN A 116 -9.09 5.06 15.04
C GLN A 116 -8.76 3.71 14.38
N ARG A 117 -8.59 3.69 13.05
CA ARG A 117 -8.33 2.49 12.25
C ARG A 117 -7.79 2.87 10.88
N ILE A 118 -6.95 2.01 10.31
CA ILE A 118 -6.53 2.04 8.90
C ILE A 118 -7.21 0.87 8.18
N ILE A 119 -7.80 1.14 7.02
CA ILE A 119 -8.46 0.13 6.18
C ILE A 119 -7.70 0.04 4.87
N LEU A 120 -7.10 -1.12 4.60
CA LEU A 120 -6.42 -1.42 3.35
C LEU A 120 -7.39 -2.03 2.33
N SER A 121 -7.26 -1.62 1.08
CA SER A 121 -8.01 -2.17 -0.05
C SER A 121 -7.12 -2.31 -1.28
N GLY A 122 -7.67 -2.86 -2.37
CA GLY A 122 -6.98 -3.04 -3.64
C GLY A 122 -6.26 -4.38 -3.76
N GLY A 123 -5.78 -4.68 -4.97
CA GLY A 123 -5.33 -6.02 -5.35
C GLY A 123 -4.18 -6.59 -4.52
N ALA A 124 -3.32 -5.76 -3.93
CA ALA A 124 -2.24 -6.19 -3.05
C ALA A 124 -2.77 -6.90 -1.78
N THR A 125 -3.95 -6.52 -1.30
CA THR A 125 -4.55 -7.10 -0.08
C THR A 125 -4.93 -8.57 -0.22
N ASN A 126 -4.96 -9.11 -1.45
CA ASN A 126 -5.11 -10.55 -1.69
C ASN A 126 -3.94 -11.38 -1.14
N ALA A 127 -2.79 -10.74 -0.85
CA ALA A 127 -1.63 -11.37 -0.24
C ALA A 127 -1.45 -11.02 1.24
N ALA A 128 -2.49 -10.51 1.90
CA ALA A 128 -2.40 -10.02 3.28
C ALA A 128 -1.86 -11.05 4.29
N GLU A 129 -2.08 -12.35 4.06
CA GLU A 129 -1.52 -13.42 4.88
C GLU A 129 0.01 -13.37 5.00
N HIS A 130 0.69 -12.76 4.02
CA HIS A 130 2.15 -12.67 3.98
C HIS A 130 2.73 -11.37 4.57
N PHE A 131 1.93 -10.31 4.72
CA PHE A 131 2.46 -9.00 5.13
C PHE A 131 1.69 -8.31 6.25
N LEU A 132 0.42 -8.66 6.52
CA LEU A 132 -0.42 -7.88 7.42
C LEU A 132 0.05 -7.93 8.88
N ALA A 133 0.48 -9.10 9.36
CA ALA A 133 1.02 -9.26 10.71
C ALA A 133 2.32 -8.47 10.92
N PRO A 134 3.37 -8.61 10.07
CA PRO A 134 4.58 -7.79 10.21
C PRO A 134 4.31 -6.30 10.02
N LEU A 135 3.38 -5.92 9.12
CA LEU A 135 2.96 -4.53 8.95
C LEU A 135 2.34 -3.96 10.24
N GLN A 136 1.40 -4.67 10.85
CA GLN A 136 0.75 -4.25 12.09
C GLN A 136 1.76 -4.11 13.23
N LYS A 137 2.71 -5.04 13.33
CA LYS A 137 3.79 -5.01 14.32
C LYS A 137 4.64 -3.75 14.14
N GLN A 138 5.15 -3.49 12.93
CA GLN A 138 5.96 -2.31 12.66
C GLN A 138 5.22 -1.01 12.95
N VAL A 139 3.94 -0.90 12.55
CA VAL A 139 3.14 0.29 12.85
C VAL A 139 3.13 0.52 14.35
N ASN A 140 2.73 -0.47 15.15
CA ASN A 140 2.64 -0.35 16.61
C ASN A 140 3.96 0.04 17.28
N GLU A 141 5.10 -0.48 16.79
CA GLU A 141 6.42 -0.19 17.35
C GLU A 141 6.86 1.27 17.17
N HIS A 142 6.33 1.98 16.17
CA HIS A 142 6.79 3.31 15.78
C HIS A 142 5.73 4.41 15.98
N LEU A 143 4.59 4.09 16.59
CA LEU A 143 3.59 5.10 16.94
C LEU A 143 4.00 5.88 18.18
N PHE A 144 4.07 7.20 18.06
CA PHE A 144 4.01 8.11 19.19
C PHE A 144 2.53 8.39 19.50
N ARG A 145 2.00 7.79 20.57
CA ARG A 145 0.57 7.91 20.94
C ARG A 145 0.38 7.97 22.45
N HIS A 146 -0.69 8.65 22.87
CA HIS A 146 -1.16 8.67 24.26
C HIS A 146 -2.56 8.03 24.37
N PRO A 147 -2.80 7.10 25.31
CA PRO A 147 -1.80 6.47 26.18
C PRO A 147 -0.79 5.62 25.38
N ALA A 148 0.42 5.47 25.93
CA ALA A 148 1.49 4.71 25.29
C ALA A 148 1.08 3.25 25.06
N GLY A 149 1.49 2.68 23.93
CA GLY A 149 1.14 1.30 23.54
C GLY A 149 -0.25 1.12 22.93
N ALA A 150 -1.07 2.18 22.84
CA ALA A 150 -2.33 2.12 22.11
C ALA A 150 -2.07 2.02 20.59
N GLY A 151 -2.22 0.82 20.03
CA GLY A 151 -2.08 0.57 18.59
C GLY A 151 -3.24 1.14 17.76
N VAL A 152 -3.01 1.25 16.45
CA VAL A 152 -4.07 1.54 15.46
C VAL A 152 -4.30 0.27 14.64
N PRO A 153 -5.51 -0.32 14.67
CA PRO A 153 -5.79 -1.51 13.88
C PRO A 153 -5.64 -1.22 12.38
N VAL A 154 -4.81 -2.01 11.72
CA VAL A 154 -4.67 -2.10 10.27
C VAL A 154 -5.49 -3.29 9.82
N VAL A 155 -6.60 -3.04 9.14
CA VAL A 155 -7.55 -4.09 8.72
C VAL A 155 -7.75 -4.09 7.22
N LEU A 156 -8.27 -5.20 6.70
CA LEU A 156 -8.66 -5.29 5.29
C LEU A 156 -10.10 -4.82 5.10
N SER A 157 -10.37 -4.17 3.97
CA SER A 157 -11.71 -3.84 3.54
C SER A 157 -12.53 -5.11 3.31
N LYS A 158 -13.72 -5.18 3.92
CA LYS A 158 -14.69 -6.24 3.64
C LYS A 158 -15.28 -6.14 2.23
N LEU A 159 -15.23 -4.94 1.62
CA LEU A 159 -15.79 -4.67 0.30
C LEU A 159 -14.84 -5.06 -0.84
N ARG A 160 -13.55 -5.28 -0.54
CA ARG A 160 -12.51 -5.67 -1.51
C ARG A 160 -12.59 -4.79 -2.78
N ASP A 161 -12.70 -5.42 -3.94
CA ASP A 161 -12.73 -4.77 -5.26
C ASP A 161 -13.99 -3.90 -5.49
N HIS A 162 -15.04 -4.08 -4.69
CA HIS A 162 -16.28 -3.30 -4.79
C HIS A 162 -16.25 -2.00 -3.99
N ALA A 163 -15.19 -1.73 -3.22
CA ALA A 163 -15.11 -0.55 -2.36
C ALA A 163 -15.32 0.77 -3.13
N GLY A 164 -14.77 0.88 -4.34
CA GLY A 164 -14.90 2.07 -5.18
C GLY A 164 -16.35 2.32 -5.63
N VAL A 165 -16.98 1.33 -6.27
CA VAL A 165 -18.34 1.47 -6.80
C VAL A 165 -19.37 1.69 -5.69
N LEU A 166 -19.24 0.99 -4.56
CA LEU A 166 -20.14 1.15 -3.42
C LEU A 166 -19.93 2.50 -2.73
N GLY A 167 -18.69 2.98 -2.63
CA GLY A 167 -18.40 4.31 -2.11
C GLY A 167 -19.00 5.41 -2.98
N THR A 168 -18.89 5.31 -4.30
CA THR A 168 -19.52 6.24 -5.25
C THR A 168 -21.05 6.21 -5.13
N ALA A 169 -21.65 5.02 -5.05
CA ALA A 169 -23.09 4.87 -4.88
C ALA A 169 -23.58 5.51 -3.57
N ALA A 170 -22.85 5.32 -2.46
CA ALA A 170 -23.18 5.94 -1.17
C ALA A 170 -23.10 7.48 -1.24
N ILE A 171 -22.08 8.04 -1.90
CA ILE A 171 -21.96 9.49 -2.11
C ILE A 171 -23.10 10.02 -3.00
N ALA A 172 -23.48 9.28 -4.04
CA ALA A 172 -24.60 9.66 -4.89
C ALA A 172 -25.93 9.63 -4.12
N TRP A 173 -26.14 8.60 -3.29
CA TRP A 173 -27.31 8.49 -2.43
C TRP A 173 -27.42 9.65 -1.44
N GLU A 174 -26.33 9.99 -0.74
CA GLU A 174 -26.25 11.13 0.20
C GLU A 174 -26.70 12.45 -0.46
N LYS A 175 -26.37 12.66 -1.73
CA LYS A 175 -26.77 13.85 -2.50
C LYS A 175 -28.24 13.86 -2.92
N VAL A 176 -28.81 12.69 -3.22
CA VAL A 176 -30.19 12.57 -3.70
C VAL A 176 -31.19 12.55 -2.54
N ASP A 177 -30.82 11.93 -1.42
CA ASP A 177 -31.66 11.78 -0.22
C ASP A 177 -31.79 13.09 0.59
N GLY A 178 -31.20 14.19 0.11
CA GLY A 178 -31.36 15.52 0.70
C GLY A 178 -30.65 15.71 2.03
N GLY A 179 -29.51 15.03 2.25
CA GLY A 179 -28.71 15.17 3.47
C GLY A 179 -28.33 16.63 3.74
N GLN A 180 -29.09 17.28 4.64
CA GLN A 180 -28.67 18.54 5.25
C GLN A 180 -27.37 18.29 6.04
N PRO A 181 -26.40 19.23 6.02
CA PRO A 181 -25.07 19.08 6.63
C PRO A 181 -25.06 18.92 8.16
#